data_AF-N6UW84-F1
#
_entry.id   AF-N6UW84-F1
#
_cell.length_a   1.000
_cell.length_b   1.000
_cell.length_c   1.000
_cell.angle_alpha   90.00
_cell.angle_beta   90.00
_cell.angle_gamma   90.00
#
_symmetry.space_group_name_H-M   'P 1'
#
loop_
_entity.id
_entity.type
_entity.pdbx_description
1 polymer ?
#
loop_
_entity_poly.entity_id
_entity_poly.type
_entity_poly.pdbx_seq_one_letter_code
_entity_poly.pdbx_strand_id
1 'polypeptide(L)' 'MKVVLLLVVVVGVAFGEEYTSKFDNVDLDQILSSDRLLRNYINCLLEKGKCTPDGTELKMSDLQ' A
#
# COMPACT_ATOMS: atom_id res chain seq x y z
N MET A 1 9.36 -19.55 32.58
CA MET A 1 9.34 -18.10 32.26
C MET A 1 10.06 -17.80 30.94
N LYS A 2 11.35 -18.11 30.79
CA LYS A 2 12.12 -17.87 29.54
C LYS A 2 11.53 -18.57 28.29
N VAL A 3 11.07 -19.83 28.44
CA VAL A 3 10.48 -20.61 27.35
C VAL A 3 9.15 -20.03 26.88
N VAL A 4 8.31 -19.57 27.81
CA VAL A 4 7.04 -18.90 27.50
C VAL A 4 7.30 -17.58 26.76
N LEU A 5 8.30 -16.82 27.20
CA LEU A 5 8.70 -15.55 26.58
C LEU A 5 9.22 -15.77 25.15
N LEU A 6 10.03 -16.82 24.94
CA LEU A 6 10.50 -17.21 23.60
C LEU A 6 9.35 -17.65 22.69
N LEU A 7 8.39 -18.42 23.20
CA LEU A 7 7.20 -18.84 22.44
C LEU A 7 6.34 -17.64 22.04
N VAL A 8 6.15 -16.66 22.93
CA VAL A 8 5.40 -15.44 22.63
C VAL A 8 6.08 -14.60 21.54
N VAL A 9 7.42 -14.50 21.56
CA VAL A 9 8.17 -13.77 20.53
C VAL A 9 8.08 -14.47 19.17
N VAL A 10 8.21 -15.80 19.13
CA VAL A 10 8.12 -16.58 17.87
C VAL A 10 6.72 -16.47 17.25
N VAL A 11 5.68 -16.52 18.08
CA VAL A 11 4.29 -16.31 17.63
C VAL A 11 4.11 -14.88 17.12
N GLY A 12 4.59 -13.86 17.84
CA GLY A 12 4.47 -12.46 17.42
C GLY A 12 5.11 -12.16 16.06
N VAL A 13 6.25 -12.79 15.73
CA VAL A 13 6.90 -12.62 14.42
C VAL A 13 6.15 -13.35 13.31
N ALA A 14 5.58 -14.52 13.58
CA ALA A 14 4.83 -15.29 12.59
C ALA A 14 3.49 -14.65 12.19
N PHE A 15 2.91 -13.84 13.09
CA PHE A 15 1.67 -13.09 12.86
C PHE A 15 1.90 -11.60 12.55
N GLY A 16 3.15 -11.18 12.34
CA GLY A 16 3.44 -9.83 11.87
C GLY A 16 2.96 -9.68 10.43
N GLU A 17 1.93 -8.87 10.20
CA GLU A 17 1.52 -8.50 8.84
C GLU A 17 2.63 -7.66 8.20
N GLU A 18 3.33 -8.25 7.22
CA GLU A 18 4.31 -7.52 6.42
C GLU A 18 3.56 -6.56 5.51
N TYR A 19 3.84 -5.26 5.64
CA TYR A 19 3.35 -4.28 4.68
C TYR A 19 3.87 -4.63 3.28
N THR A 20 3.00 -4.59 2.28
CA THR A 20 3.37 -4.98 0.92
C THR A 20 4.38 -3.99 0.35
N SER A 21 5.51 -4.48 -0.19
CA SER A 21 6.50 -3.68 -0.93
C SER A 21 6.03 -3.21 -2.32
N LYS A 22 4.75 -3.43 -2.64
CA LYS A 22 4.15 -3.15 -3.95
C LYS A 22 4.26 -1.68 -4.37
N PHE A 23 4.23 -0.76 -3.40
CA PHE A 23 4.30 0.69 -3.67
C PHE A 23 5.69 1.30 -3.45
N ASP A 24 6.72 0.51 -3.17
CA ASP A 24 8.07 1.01 -2.84
C ASP A 24 8.75 1.77 -3.99
N ASN A 25 8.31 1.54 -5.23
CA ASN A 25 8.87 2.18 -6.43
C ASN A 25 8.00 3.33 -6.97
N VAL A 26 6.94 3.73 -6.25
CA VAL A 26 6.07 4.83 -6.66
C VAL A 26 6.63 6.16 -6.15
N ASP A 27 6.92 7.08 -7.08
CA ASP A 27 7.40 8.44 -6.75
C ASP A 27 6.23 9.33 -6.29
N LEU A 28 5.96 9.28 -4.98
CA LEU A 28 4.90 10.07 -4.35
C LEU A 28 5.13 11.57 -4.47
N ASP A 29 6.38 12.02 -4.37
CA ASP A 29 6.71 13.46 -4.44
C ASP A 29 6.37 14.02 -5.83
N GLN A 30 6.66 13.27 -6.89
CA GLN A 30 6.27 13.63 -8.24
C GLN A 30 4.75 13.66 -8.43
N ILE A 31 4.03 12.68 -7.87
CA ILE A 31 2.57 12.60 -7.98
C ILE A 31 1.92 13.77 -7.23
N LEU A 32 2.33 14.03 -5.99
CA LEU A 32 1.77 15.07 -5.13
C LEU A 32 2.13 16.49 -5.59
N SER A 33 3.30 16.67 -6.23
CA SER A 33 3.71 17.96 -6.80
C SER A 33 3.08 18.26 -8.16
N SER A 34 2.47 17.26 -8.82
CA SER A 34 1.85 17.42 -10.13
C SER A 34 0.33 17.32 -10.05
N ASP A 35 -0.36 18.46 -10.18
CA ASP A 35 -1.83 18.52 -10.26
C ASP A 35 -2.42 17.56 -11.31
N ARG A 36 -1.72 17.38 -12.44
CA ARG A 36 -2.16 16.47 -13.49
C ARG A 36 -2.12 15.01 -13.03
N LEU A 37 -1.00 14.58 -12.44
CA LEU A 37 -0.83 13.20 -11.98
C LEU A 37 -1.75 12.91 -10.81
N LEU A 38 -1.80 13.80 -9.82
CA LEU A 38 -2.69 13.67 -8.67
C LEU A 38 -4.16 13.55 -9.11
N ARG A 39 -4.62 14.42 -10.02
CA ARG A 39 -5.99 14.35 -10.55
C ARG A 39 -6.26 13.04 -11.29
N ASN A 40 -5.28 12.48 -12.00
CA ASN A 40 -5.45 11.19 -12.66
C ASN A 40 -5.64 10.05 -11.63
N TYR A 41 -4.84 10.03 -10.55
CA TYR A 41 -5.02 9.06 -9.46
C TYR A 41 -6.39 9.22 -8.78
N ILE A 42 -6.80 10.45 -8.44
CA ILE A 42 -8.12 10.71 -7.85
C ILE A 42 -9.25 10.26 -8.79
N ASN A 43 -9.18 10.60 -10.07
CA ASN A 43 -10.21 10.21 -11.04
C ASN A 43 -10.26 8.69 -11.24
N CYS A 44 -9.11 8.00 -11.19
CA CYS A 44 -9.04 6.55 -11.22
C CYS A 44 -9.79 5.92 -10.03
N LEU A 45 -9.48 6.37 -8.80
CA LEU A 45 -10.11 5.87 -7.57
C LEU A 45 -11.62 6.12 -7.54
N LEU A 46 -12.07 7.23 -8.12
CA LEU A 46 -13.49 7.60 -8.22
C LEU A 46 -14.22 7.02 -9.45
N GLU A 47 -13.57 6.18 -10.25
CA GLU A 47 -14.12 5.61 -11.50
C GLU A 47 -14.52 6.66 -12.56
N LYS A 48 -13.92 7.85 -12.49
CA LYS A 48 -14.17 8.98 -13.40
C LYS A 48 -13.13 9.11 -14.51
N GLY A 49 -12.18 8.18 -14.58
CA GLY A 49 -11.08 8.23 -15.54
C GLY A 49 -10.32 6.91 -15.63
N LYS A 50 -9.31 6.90 -16.50
CA LYS A 50 -8.42 5.73 -16.68
C LYS A 50 -7.45 5.63 -15.50
N CYS A 51 -7.18 4.40 -15.09
CA CYS A 51 -6.15 4.10 -14.09
C CYS A 51 -4.80 3.81 -14.75
N THR A 52 -3.72 4.25 -14.10
CA THR A 52 -2.39 3.69 -14.33
C THR A 52 -2.31 2.28 -13.73
N PRO A 53 -1.29 1.47 -14.06
CA PRO A 53 -1.08 0.18 -13.40
C PRO A 53 -1.05 0.33 -11.86
N ASP A 54 -0.22 1.25 -11.36
CA ASP A 54 -0.10 1.53 -9.93
C ASP A 54 -1.40 2.08 -9.31
N GLY A 55 -2.17 2.89 -10.05
CA GLY A 55 -3.46 3.40 -9.60
C GLY A 55 -4.55 2.32 -9.54
N THR A 56 -4.51 1.35 -10.47
CA THR A 56 -5.38 0.17 -10.43
C THR A 56 -5.07 -0.68 -9.21
N GLU A 57 -3.79 -0.85 -8.93
CA GLU A 57 -3.31 -1.61 -7.79
C GLU A 57 -3.68 -0.96 -6.46
N LEU A 58 -3.50 0.36 -6.35
CA LEU A 58 -3.95 1.16 -5.21
C LEU A 58 -5.46 1.04 -5.00
N LYS A 59 -6.23 1.15 -6.09
CA LYS A 59 -7.68 0.98 -6.04
C LYS A 59 -8.08 -0.41 -5.53
N MET A 60 -7.36 -1.46 -5.91
CA MET A 60 -7.62 -2.83 -5.46
C MET A 60 -7.22 -3.03 -3.99
N SER A 61 -6.13 -2.42 -3.53
CA SER A 61 -5.69 -2.52 -2.13
C SER A 61 -6.58 -1.75 -1.16
N ASP A 62 -7.12 -0.60 -1.56
CA ASP A 62 -8.06 0.19 -0.73
C ASP A 62 -9.46 -0.45 -0.60
N LEU A 63 -9.75 -1.47 -1.41
CA LEU A 63 -11.02 -2.21 -1.40
C LEU A 63 -10.96 -3.52 -0.61
N GLN A 64 -9.86 -3.78 0.12
CA GLN A 64 -9.70 -4.94 1.00
C GLN A 64 -9.97 -4.60 2.48
#